data_AF-A0A9P6EW80-F1
#
_entry.id   AF-A0A9P6EW80-F1
#
_cell.length_a   1.000
_cell.length_b   1.000
_cell.length_c   1.000
_cell.angle_alpha   90.00
_cell.angle_beta   90.00
_cell.angle_gamma   90.00
#
_symmetry.space_group_name_H-M   'P 1'
#
loop_
_entity.id
_entity.type
_entity.pdbx_description
1 polymer ?
#
loop_
_entity_poly.entity_id
_entity_poly.type
_entity_poly.pdbx_seq_one_letter_code
_entity_poly.pdbx_strand_id
1 'polypeptide(L)'
;MVLLLRHTVIYLELCAAIKIGDIGRIEESLKWITVMLQNGSNNNYAMELLHIHCALRYVWTPEMKSRIMATWLVNTKGKENGWIPTDLYQEHNNRLIKAVYAAKGSNSSWDTLASSISVNIRTFSTIRKQFDECFNRPHNSSHHSTVSAEADIEILLQSLREGNILGDDLGAGYPDFEVTSDKDLYAHGVSYLIEKRMDAFKK
;
A
#
# COMPACT_ATOMS: atom_id res chain seq x y z
N MET A 1 2.79 -22.17 5.97
CA MET A 1 1.89 -21.08 6.40
C MET A 1 2.52 -20.13 7.46
N VAL A 2 3.46 -20.54 8.31
CA VAL A 2 4.20 -19.60 9.22
C VAL A 2 4.91 -18.48 8.46
N LEU A 3 5.52 -18.79 7.30
CA LEU A 3 6.21 -17.81 6.46
C LEU A 3 5.24 -16.75 5.91
N LEU A 4 4.03 -17.16 5.50
CA LEU A 4 2.97 -16.26 5.07
C LEU A 4 2.59 -15.28 6.19
N LEU A 5 2.34 -15.78 7.41
CA LEU A 5 2.02 -14.92 8.56
C LEU A 5 3.13 -13.90 8.83
N ARG A 6 4.40 -14.33 8.82
CA ARG A 6 5.56 -13.43 8.97
C ARG A 6 5.56 -12.32 7.91
N HIS A 7 5.32 -12.66 6.65
CA HIS A 7 5.28 -11.68 5.56
C HIS A 7 4.09 -10.72 5.70
N THR A 8 2.92 -11.24 6.09
CA THR A 8 1.71 -10.45 6.30
C THR A 8 1.87 -9.48 7.46
N VAL A 9 2.53 -9.86 8.56
CA VAL A 9 2.78 -8.98 9.71
C VAL A 9 3.56 -7.73 9.31
N ILE A 10 4.55 -7.86 8.42
CA ILE A 10 5.33 -6.72 7.93
C ILE A 10 4.47 -5.78 7.07
N TYR A 11 3.57 -6.32 6.27
CA TYR A 11 2.62 -5.51 5.52
C TYR A 11 1.63 -4.78 6.44
N LEU A 12 1.10 -5.47 7.45
CA LEU A 12 0.21 -4.88 8.45
C LEU A 12 0.90 -3.75 9.24
N GLU A 13 2.17 -3.94 9.58
CA GLU A 13 3.00 -2.93 10.24
C GLU A 13 3.17 -1.69 9.36
N LEU A 14 3.45 -1.86 8.06
CA LEU A 14 3.50 -0.76 7.11
C LEU A 14 2.15 -0.01 7.06
N CYS A 15 1.03 -0.74 6.99
CA CYS A 15 -0.30 -0.13 6.99
C CYS A 15 -0.59 0.66 8.28
N ALA A 16 -0.19 0.13 9.43
CA ALA A 16 -0.35 0.79 10.72
C ALA A 16 0.51 2.06 10.81
N ALA A 17 1.77 1.98 10.38
CA ALA A 17 2.70 3.11 10.34
C ALA A 17 2.19 4.23 9.42
N ILE A 18 1.65 3.88 8.25
CA ILE A 18 1.02 4.83 7.33
C ILE A 18 -0.15 5.56 7.99
N LYS A 19 -1.07 4.83 8.65
CA LYS A 19 -2.23 5.45 9.31
C LYS A 19 -1.82 6.45 10.37
N ILE A 20 -0.86 6.09 11.22
CA ILE A 20 -0.35 6.93 12.30
C ILE A 20 0.45 8.13 11.77
N GLY A 21 1.11 7.97 10.61
CA GLY A 21 2.00 8.98 10.06
C GLY A 21 3.46 8.81 10.46
N ASP A 22 3.85 7.62 10.91
CA ASP A 22 5.22 7.36 11.40
C ASP A 22 6.14 6.95 10.24
N ILE A 23 6.87 7.95 9.74
CA ILE A 23 7.85 7.80 8.65
C ILE A 23 8.98 6.83 9.00
N GLY A 24 9.43 6.80 10.26
CA GLY A 24 10.54 5.95 10.67
C GLY A 24 10.17 4.47 10.58
N ARG A 25 8.96 4.13 11.05
CA ARG A 25 8.41 2.76 10.92
C ARG A 25 8.15 2.36 9.48
N ILE A 26 7.73 3.30 8.63
CA ILE A 26 7.59 3.06 7.19
C ILE A 26 8.94 2.72 6.56
N GLU A 27 9.98 3.51 6.85
CA GLU A 27 11.33 3.25 6.32
C GLU A 27 11.84 1.86 6.71
N GLU A 28 11.65 1.46 7.98
CA GLU A 28 12.06 0.14 8.45
C GLU A 28 11.29 -0.99 7.77
N SER A 29 9.96 -0.85 7.67
CA SER A 29 9.09 -1.82 6.99
C SER A 29 9.47 -1.98 5.51
N LEU A 30 9.83 -0.88 4.85
CA LEU A 30 10.24 -0.91 3.45
C LEU A 30 11.55 -1.66 3.22
N LYS A 31 12.47 -1.75 4.19
CA LYS A 31 13.69 -2.57 4.03
C LYS A 31 13.34 -4.05 3.85
N TRP A 32 12.45 -4.55 4.70
CA TRP A 32 11.97 -5.94 4.63
C TRP A 32 11.20 -6.20 3.34
N ILE A 33 10.29 -5.30 2.98
CA ILE A 33 9.47 -5.42 1.77
C ILE A 33 10.35 -5.40 0.50
N THR A 34 11.37 -4.54 0.45
CA THR A 34 12.31 -4.50 -0.68
C THR A 34 12.96 -5.85 -0.90
N VAL A 35 13.44 -6.52 0.15
CA VAL A 35 14.06 -7.85 0.04
C VAL A 35 13.04 -8.86 -0.46
N MET A 36 11.83 -8.87 0.12
CA MET A 36 10.79 -9.82 -0.27
C MET A 36 10.36 -9.68 -1.74
N LEU A 37 10.33 -8.45 -2.27
CA LEU A 37 9.94 -8.18 -3.66
C LEU A 37 10.96 -8.64 -4.69
N GLN A 38 12.21 -8.90 -4.31
CA GLN A 38 13.25 -9.40 -5.22
C GLN A 38 12.97 -10.83 -5.69
N ASN A 39 12.22 -11.59 -4.89
CA ASN A 39 11.74 -12.92 -5.26
C ASN A 39 10.43 -12.88 -6.08
N GLY A 40 9.78 -11.72 -6.18
CA GLY A 40 8.52 -11.57 -6.92
C GLY A 40 8.73 -11.37 -8.42
N SER A 41 7.65 -11.47 -9.20
CA SER A 41 7.64 -11.10 -10.62
C SER A 41 7.74 -9.57 -10.87
N ASN A 42 7.66 -8.78 -9.81
CA ASN A 42 7.59 -7.32 -9.81
C ASN A 42 8.99 -6.67 -9.78
N ASN A 43 9.86 -7.06 -10.71
CA ASN A 43 11.26 -6.64 -10.78
C ASN A 43 11.45 -5.11 -10.83
N ASN A 44 10.53 -4.38 -11.46
CA ASN A 44 10.62 -2.92 -11.55
C ASN A 44 10.44 -2.28 -10.17
N TYR A 45 9.42 -2.69 -9.42
CA TYR A 45 9.17 -2.19 -8.06
C TYR A 45 10.30 -2.56 -7.10
N ALA A 46 10.83 -3.78 -7.22
CA ALA A 46 11.96 -4.22 -6.42
C ALA A 46 13.22 -3.35 -6.68
N MET A 47 13.46 -2.95 -7.93
CA MET A 47 14.55 -2.06 -8.30
C MET A 47 14.34 -0.62 -7.85
N GLU A 48 13.15 -0.07 -8.06
CA GLU A 48 12.84 1.30 -7.62
C GLU A 48 12.97 1.45 -6.10
N LEU A 49 12.52 0.47 -5.33
CA LEU A 49 12.70 0.47 -3.89
C LEU A 49 14.18 0.39 -3.49
N LEU A 50 15.01 -0.34 -4.24
CA LEU A 50 16.45 -0.39 -4.00
C LEU A 50 17.11 0.97 -4.30
N HIS A 51 16.72 1.66 -5.38
CA HIS A 51 17.15 3.02 -5.66
C HIS A 51 16.75 3.99 -4.55
N ILE A 52 15.51 3.89 -4.04
CA ILE A 52 15.03 4.69 -2.91
C ILE A 52 15.89 4.45 -1.66
N HIS A 53 16.20 3.18 -1.32
CA HIS A 53 17.07 2.86 -0.19
C HIS A 53 18.49 3.40 -0.36
N CYS A 54 19.07 3.27 -1.56
CA CYS A 54 20.36 3.86 -1.88
C CYS A 54 20.33 5.39 -1.74
N ALA A 55 19.26 6.02 -2.22
CA ALA A 55 19.08 7.46 -2.13
C ALA A 55 18.97 7.92 -0.67
N LEU A 56 18.16 7.24 0.14
CA LEU A 56 17.98 7.52 1.56
C LEU A 56 19.25 7.32 2.38
N ARG A 57 20.09 6.35 2.01
CA ARG A 57 21.26 5.98 2.80
C ARG A 57 22.53 6.74 2.41
N TYR A 58 22.73 6.98 1.11
CA TYR A 58 24.01 7.43 0.57
C TYR A 58 23.94 8.74 -0.22
N VAL A 59 22.81 9.07 -0.84
CA VAL A 59 22.71 10.22 -1.75
C VAL A 59 22.14 11.46 -1.06
N TRP A 60 21.07 11.30 -0.29
CA TRP A 60 20.36 12.41 0.32
C TRP A 60 20.98 12.80 1.66
N THR A 61 21.16 14.11 1.86
CA THR A 61 21.51 14.66 3.18
C THR A 61 20.37 14.39 4.17
N PRO A 62 20.65 14.36 5.49
CA PRO A 62 19.60 14.15 6.50
C PRO A 62 18.43 15.13 6.38
N GLU A 63 18.71 16.39 6.04
CA GLU A 63 17.68 17.41 5.80
C GLU A 63 16.83 17.10 4.57
N MET A 64 17.46 16.73 3.45
CA MET A 64 16.76 16.37 2.22
C MET A 64 15.89 15.14 2.41
N LYS A 65 16.42 14.10 3.08
CA LYS A 65 15.67 12.90 3.46
C LYS A 65 14.42 13.26 4.26
N SER A 66 14.56 14.08 5.31
CA SER A 66 13.42 14.50 6.14
C SER A 66 12.37 15.24 5.32
N ARG A 67 12.77 16.13 4.41
CA ARG A 67 11.83 16.89 3.57
C ARG A 67 11.11 16.01 2.58
N ILE A 68 11.81 15.11 1.89
CA ILE A 68 11.22 14.19 0.91
C ILE A 68 10.27 13.22 1.62
N MET A 69 10.69 12.62 2.72
CA MET A 69 9.83 11.71 3.46
C MET A 69 8.58 12.39 4.02
N ALA A 70 8.67 13.67 4.40
CA ALA A 70 7.50 14.45 4.82
C ALA A 70 6.48 14.66 3.69
N THR A 71 6.87 14.54 2.41
CA THR A 71 5.91 14.61 1.29
C THR A 71 5.21 13.29 0.99
N TRP A 72 5.67 12.17 1.57
CA TRP A 72 5.12 10.84 1.25
C TRP A 72 3.73 10.60 1.83
N LEU A 73 3.40 11.30 2.92
CA LEU A 73 2.12 11.18 3.59
C LEU A 73 1.41 12.52 3.63
N VAL A 74 0.09 12.47 3.57
CA VAL A 74 -0.77 13.64 3.72
C VAL A 74 -1.94 13.32 4.65
N ASN A 75 -2.21 14.21 5.60
CA ASN A 75 -3.39 14.13 6.45
C ASN A 75 -4.44 15.13 5.98
N THR A 76 -5.35 14.66 5.13
CA THR A 76 -6.40 15.52 4.54
C THR A 76 -7.48 15.94 5.54
N LYS A 77 -7.65 15.21 6.63
CA LYS A 77 -8.75 15.39 7.59
C LYS A 77 -8.29 15.99 8.93
N GLY A 78 -6.97 16.11 9.15
CA GLY A 78 -6.39 16.52 10.42
C GLY A 78 -6.71 15.60 11.60
N LYS A 79 -7.11 14.35 11.33
CA LYS A 79 -7.48 13.37 12.36
C LYS A 79 -6.31 12.48 12.71
N GLU A 80 -6.25 12.05 13.96
CA GLU A 80 -5.39 10.94 14.38
C GLU A 80 -5.72 9.69 13.55
N ASN A 81 -4.69 8.93 13.17
CA ASN A 81 -4.81 7.78 12.28
C ASN A 81 -5.41 8.08 10.89
N GLY A 82 -5.43 9.35 10.48
CA GLY A 82 -6.03 9.83 9.24
C GLY A 82 -5.05 10.05 8.08
N TRP A 83 -3.78 9.67 8.25
CA TRP A 83 -2.75 9.83 7.23
C TRP A 83 -2.95 8.82 6.10
N ILE A 84 -2.69 9.27 4.87
CA ILE A 84 -2.70 8.44 3.67
C ILE A 84 -1.44 8.72 2.83
N PRO A 85 -1.00 7.77 2.00
CA PRO A 85 0.06 8.03 1.03
C PRO A 85 -0.34 9.15 0.08
N THR A 86 0.61 10.04 -0.24
CA THR A 86 0.39 11.16 -1.17
C THR A 86 0.04 10.68 -2.57
N ASP A 87 0.59 9.53 -3.00
CA ASP A 87 0.21 8.90 -4.27
C ASP A 87 -1.27 8.50 -4.29
N LEU A 88 -1.78 7.89 -3.21
CA LEU A 88 -3.20 7.57 -3.06
C LEU A 88 -4.07 8.85 -3.03
N TYR A 89 -3.57 9.93 -2.41
CA TYR A 89 -4.25 11.22 -2.47
C TYR A 89 -4.35 11.76 -3.90
N GLN A 90 -3.31 11.57 -4.71
CA GLN A 90 -3.29 11.95 -6.11
C GLN A 90 -4.21 11.07 -6.96
N GLU A 91 -4.30 9.77 -6.65
CA GLU A 91 -5.27 8.87 -7.29
C GLU A 91 -6.72 9.34 -7.07
N HIS A 92 -7.04 9.78 -5.84
CA HIS A 92 -8.34 10.39 -5.56
C HIS A 92 -8.59 11.65 -6.40
N ASN A 93 -7.59 12.51 -6.59
CA ASN A 93 -7.70 13.69 -7.46
C ASN A 93 -7.95 13.29 -8.91
N ASN A 94 -7.20 12.31 -9.41
CA ASN A 94 -7.35 11.78 -10.77
C ASN A 94 -8.74 11.20 -11.00
N ARG A 95 -9.30 10.47 -10.02
CA ARG A 95 -10.67 9.95 -10.08
C ARG A 95 -11.70 11.06 -10.20
N LEU A 96 -11.55 12.15 -9.44
CA LEU A 96 -12.46 13.30 -9.52
C LEU A 96 -12.36 14.00 -10.89
N ILE A 97 -11.14 14.22 -11.39
CA ILE A 97 -10.91 14.85 -12.71
C ILE A 97 -11.57 14.01 -13.81
N LYS A 98 -11.40 12.68 -13.78
CA LYS A 98 -12.05 11.76 -14.74
C LYS A 98 -13.57 11.87 -14.68
N ALA A 99 -14.16 11.99 -13.49
CA ALA A 99 -15.60 12.14 -13.35
C ALA A 99 -16.12 13.45 -13.96
N VAL A 100 -15.39 14.56 -13.78
CA VAL A 100 -15.75 15.86 -14.39
C VAL A 100 -15.59 15.80 -15.92
N TYR A 101 -14.50 15.20 -16.40
CA TYR A 101 -14.24 15.05 -17.83
C TYR A 101 -15.33 14.22 -18.52
N ALA A 102 -15.70 13.08 -17.94
CA ALA A 102 -16.75 12.21 -18.47
C ALA A 102 -18.12 12.92 -18.58
N ALA A 103 -18.44 13.81 -17.63
CA ALA A 103 -19.69 14.55 -17.64
C ALA A 103 -19.75 15.67 -18.71
N LYS A 104 -18.60 16.18 -19.16
CA LYS A 104 -18.52 17.36 -20.04
C LYS A 104 -18.61 17.04 -21.54
N GLY A 105 -18.34 15.80 -21.95
CA GLY A 105 -18.38 15.37 -23.35
C GLY A 105 -17.26 15.98 -24.23
N SER A 106 -17.49 16.02 -25.55
CA SER A 106 -16.50 16.39 -26.58
C SER A 106 -16.01 17.85 -26.55
N ASN A 107 -16.57 18.71 -25.70
CA ASN A 107 -16.33 20.14 -25.70
C ASN A 107 -15.31 20.62 -24.64
N SER A 108 -14.44 19.72 -24.16
CA SER A 108 -13.47 20.03 -23.11
C SER A 108 -12.04 20.08 -23.65
N SER A 109 -11.45 21.28 -23.71
CA SER A 109 -10.02 21.42 -24.01
C SER A 109 -9.16 20.91 -22.86
N TRP A 110 -8.03 20.28 -23.20
CA TRP A 110 -7.05 19.80 -22.23
C TRP A 110 -6.54 20.95 -21.34
N ASP A 111 -6.31 22.13 -21.91
CA ASP A 111 -5.85 23.31 -21.17
C ASP A 111 -6.79 23.73 -20.06
N THR A 112 -8.11 23.70 -20.30
CA THR A 112 -9.09 24.01 -19.26
C THR A 112 -9.06 22.97 -18.14
N LEU A 113 -8.88 21.70 -18.51
CA LEU A 113 -8.86 20.61 -17.56
C LEU A 113 -7.60 20.65 -16.69
N ALA A 114 -6.43 20.83 -17.31
CA ALA A 114 -5.16 20.92 -16.62
C ALA A 114 -5.07 22.20 -15.76
N SER A 115 -5.30 23.37 -16.35
CA SER A 115 -5.01 24.66 -15.70
C SER A 115 -6.12 25.14 -14.75
N SER A 116 -7.38 24.80 -15.01
CA SER A 116 -8.51 25.32 -14.21
C SER A 116 -9.15 24.24 -13.34
N ILE A 117 -9.45 23.07 -13.92
CA ILE A 117 -10.22 22.01 -13.23
C ILE A 117 -9.33 21.25 -12.24
N SER A 118 -8.16 20.79 -12.67
CA SER A 118 -7.30 19.92 -11.84
C SER A 118 -6.83 20.60 -10.57
N VAL A 119 -6.42 21.87 -10.67
CA VAL A 119 -5.92 22.70 -9.55
C VAL A 119 -7.01 22.90 -8.48
N ASN A 120 -8.27 23.04 -8.91
CA ASN A 120 -9.40 23.35 -8.03
C ASN A 120 -10.31 22.14 -7.76
N ILE A 121 -9.88 20.92 -8.11
CA ILE A 121 -10.75 19.74 -8.13
C ILE A 121 -11.37 19.43 -6.76
N ARG A 122 -10.63 19.68 -5.69
CA ARG A 122 -11.11 19.50 -4.31
C ARG A 122 -12.20 20.50 -3.95
N THR A 123 -12.02 21.77 -4.33
CA THR A 123 -13.03 22.82 -4.15
C THR A 123 -14.31 22.47 -4.92
N PHE A 124 -14.18 22.03 -6.17
CA PHE A 124 -15.34 21.58 -6.96
C PHE A 124 -16.03 20.37 -6.34
N SER A 125 -15.29 19.41 -5.79
CA SER A 125 -15.86 18.28 -5.07
C SER A 125 -16.67 18.72 -3.84
N THR A 126 -16.20 19.73 -3.11
CA THR A 126 -16.93 20.27 -1.96
C THR A 126 -18.21 20.99 -2.38
N ILE A 127 -18.13 21.85 -3.40
CA ILE A 127 -19.30 22.56 -3.95
C ILE A 127 -20.34 21.57 -4.47
N ARG A 128 -19.91 20.53 -5.19
CA ARG A 128 -20.80 19.47 -5.66
C ARG A 128 -21.54 18.82 -4.49
N LYS A 129 -20.84 18.51 -3.40
CA LYS A 129 -21.46 17.92 -2.21
C LYS A 129 -22.51 18.86 -1.59
N GLN A 130 -22.20 20.15 -1.47
CA GLN A 130 -23.16 21.15 -0.99
C GLN A 130 -24.38 21.25 -1.89
N PHE A 131 -24.20 21.18 -3.21
CA PHE A 131 -25.30 21.18 -4.15
C PHE A 131 -26.17 19.92 -4.01
N ASP A 132 -25.56 18.74 -3.92
CA ASP A 132 -26.27 17.48 -3.69
C ASP A 132 -27.11 17.54 -2.38
N GLU A 133 -26.59 18.19 -1.33
CA GLU A 133 -27.28 18.43 -0.06
C GLU A 133 -28.46 19.43 -0.23
N CYS A 134 -28.28 20.54 -0.94
CA CYS A 134 -29.34 21.52 -1.21
C CYS A 134 -30.54 20.95 -1.98
N PHE A 135 -30.29 20.04 -2.92
CA PHE A 135 -31.34 19.42 -3.74
C PHE A 135 -31.85 18.09 -3.18
N ASN A 136 -31.49 17.77 -1.93
CA ASN A 136 -31.89 16.56 -1.22
C ASN A 136 -31.71 15.29 -2.06
N ARG A 137 -30.61 15.24 -2.82
CA ARG A 137 -30.31 14.11 -3.69
C ARG A 137 -30.14 12.87 -2.81
N PRO A 138 -30.79 11.73 -3.12
CA PRO A 138 -30.61 10.53 -2.33
C PRO A 138 -29.13 10.17 -2.29
N HIS A 139 -28.57 10.18 -1.08
CA HIS A 139 -27.18 9.84 -0.85
C HIS A 139 -27.02 8.34 -1.05
N ASN A 140 -26.43 7.93 -2.17
CA ASN A 140 -25.89 6.58 -2.27
C ASN A 140 -24.76 6.47 -1.24
N SER A 141 -24.90 5.56 -0.28
CA SER A 141 -23.92 5.42 0.80
C SER A 141 -22.51 5.26 0.22
N SER A 142 -21.65 6.24 0.49
CA SER A 142 -20.22 6.16 0.14
C SER A 142 -19.45 5.15 1.02
N HIS A 143 -20.10 4.69 2.09
CA HIS A 143 -19.64 3.56 2.88
C HIS A 143 -20.06 2.28 2.17
N HIS A 144 -19.08 1.53 1.66
CA HIS A 144 -19.27 0.10 1.51
C HIS A 144 -19.61 -0.44 2.90
N SER A 145 -20.75 -1.13 3.02
CA SER A 145 -21.05 -1.90 4.22
C SER A 145 -19.83 -2.77 4.51
N THR A 146 -19.26 -2.62 5.70
CA THR A 146 -18.21 -3.53 6.18
C THR A 146 -18.83 -4.92 6.17
N VAL A 147 -18.54 -5.70 5.15
CA VAL A 147 -18.86 -7.12 5.13
C VAL A 147 -18.08 -7.70 6.30
N SER A 148 -18.80 -8.44 7.14
CA SER A 148 -18.19 -9.11 8.28
C SER A 148 -17.03 -9.97 7.78
N ALA A 149 -15.85 -9.72 8.33
CA ALA A 149 -14.67 -10.55 8.09
C ALA A 149 -14.71 -11.84 8.93
N GLU A 150 -15.75 -12.05 9.75
CA GLU A 150 -15.81 -13.20 10.66
C GLU A 150 -15.82 -14.52 9.90
N ALA A 151 -16.55 -14.61 8.78
CA ALA A 151 -16.56 -15.80 7.94
C ALA A 151 -15.18 -16.08 7.31
N ASP A 152 -14.50 -15.05 6.81
CA ASP A 152 -13.15 -15.19 6.26
C ASP A 152 -12.12 -15.59 7.34
N ILE A 153 -12.25 -15.02 8.54
CA ILE A 153 -11.43 -15.37 9.70
C ILE A 153 -11.69 -16.82 10.12
N GLU A 154 -12.94 -17.28 10.13
CA GLU A 154 -13.30 -18.65 10.48
C GLU A 154 -12.75 -19.66 9.46
N ILE A 155 -12.85 -19.36 8.17
CA ILE A 155 -12.24 -20.16 7.10
C ILE A 155 -10.71 -20.20 7.26
N LEU A 156 -10.08 -19.06 7.54
CA LEU A 156 -8.65 -18.99 7.79
C LEU A 156 -8.25 -19.81 9.03
N LEU A 157 -8.98 -19.70 10.14
CA LEU A 157 -8.73 -20.48 11.36
C LEU A 157 -8.91 -21.99 11.13
N GLN A 158 -9.91 -22.37 10.35
CA GLN A 158 -10.13 -23.77 9.97
C GLN A 158 -8.95 -24.29 9.15
N SER A 159 -8.49 -23.54 8.14
CA SER A 159 -7.32 -23.91 7.34
C SER A 159 -6.02 -23.99 8.17
N LEU A 160 -5.88 -23.11 9.17
CA LEU A 160 -4.74 -23.09 10.11
C LEU A 160 -4.73 -24.32 11.03
N ARG A 161 -5.90 -24.73 11.51
CA ARG A 161 -6.09 -25.93 12.36
C ARG A 161 -5.88 -27.21 11.56
N GLU A 162 -6.45 -27.31 10.37
CA GLU A 162 -6.28 -28.45 9.47
C GLU A 162 -4.82 -28.68 9.09
N GLY A 163 -4.04 -27.60 8.91
CA GLY A 163 -2.61 -27.69 8.65
C GLY A 163 -1.73 -27.97 9.88
N ASN A 164 -2.30 -28.03 11.09
CA ASN A 164 -1.58 -28.14 12.37
C ASN A 164 -0.34 -27.21 12.44
N ILE A 165 -0.50 -25.96 11.97
CA ILE A 165 0.61 -25.01 11.79
C ILE A 165 0.97 -24.31 13.09
N LEU A 166 -0.02 -24.10 13.96
CA LEU A 166 0.17 -23.53 15.29
C LEU A 166 0.60 -24.59 16.31
N GLY A 167 0.57 -25.87 15.93
CA GLY A 167 0.93 -27.02 16.74
C GLY A 167 -0.06 -27.27 17.87
N ASP A 168 -0.97 -28.23 17.69
CA ASP A 168 -1.64 -28.87 18.81
C ASP A 168 -1.13 -30.31 18.87
N ASP A 169 -0.02 -30.46 19.59
CA ASP A 169 0.40 -31.64 20.35
C ASP A 169 1.89 -31.48 20.80
N LEU A 170 2.27 -31.45 22.08
CA LEU A 170 2.33 -32.62 22.97
C LEU A 170 1.45 -33.79 22.49
N GLY A 171 1.93 -34.57 21.55
CA GLY A 171 1.17 -35.68 20.93
C GLY A 171 1.53 -35.85 19.45
N ALA A 172 0.68 -36.33 18.55
CA ALA A 172 1.13 -37.26 17.52
C ALA A 172 0.69 -36.99 16.08
N GLY A 173 1.61 -37.22 15.14
CA GLY A 173 1.39 -37.98 13.90
C GLY A 173 0.74 -37.26 12.71
N TYR A 174 1.56 -36.79 11.77
CA TYR A 174 1.12 -36.24 10.49
C TYR A 174 0.87 -37.33 9.42
N PRO A 175 -0.23 -37.27 8.65
CA PRO A 175 -0.23 -37.67 7.25
C PRO A 175 0.28 -36.51 6.39
N ASP A 176 1.20 -36.81 5.46
CA ASP A 176 1.79 -35.86 4.51
C ASP A 176 0.71 -35.18 3.67
N PHE A 177 0.44 -33.90 3.97
CA PHE A 177 -0.11 -32.99 2.98
C PHE A 177 1.07 -32.44 2.18
N GLU A 178 1.01 -32.47 0.85
CA GLU A 178 1.93 -31.70 0.00
C GLU A 178 1.68 -30.21 0.30
N VAL A 179 2.35 -29.70 1.34
CA VAL A 179 2.50 -28.29 1.61
C VAL A 179 3.20 -27.74 0.39
N THR A 180 2.46 -27.05 -0.47
CA THR A 180 3.04 -26.24 -1.52
C THR A 180 4.07 -25.38 -0.82
N SER A 181 5.36 -25.63 -1.11
CA SER A 181 6.49 -25.00 -0.43
C SER A 181 6.25 -23.49 -0.41
N ASP A 182 5.78 -22.96 0.72
CA ASP A 182 5.59 -21.53 0.91
C ASP A 182 6.99 -20.94 0.77
N LYS A 183 7.27 -20.34 -0.39
CA LYS A 183 8.60 -19.84 -0.69
C LYS A 183 8.92 -18.76 0.32
N ASP A 184 10.01 -18.95 1.08
CA ASP A 184 10.51 -17.89 1.94
C ASP A 184 10.97 -16.71 1.06
N LEU A 185 10.06 -15.74 0.86
CA LEU A 185 10.31 -14.56 0.04
C LEU A 185 11.54 -13.77 0.52
N TYR A 186 11.82 -13.81 1.82
CA TYR A 186 12.95 -13.09 2.38
C TYR A 186 14.25 -13.83 2.07
N ALA A 187 14.36 -15.12 2.42
CA ALA A 187 15.57 -15.90 2.17
C ALA A 187 15.91 -15.97 0.67
N HIS A 188 14.92 -16.23 -0.18
CA HIS A 188 15.12 -16.24 -1.64
C HIS A 188 15.45 -14.84 -2.17
N GLY A 189 14.82 -13.80 -1.64
CA GLY A 189 15.11 -12.42 -2.01
C GLY A 189 16.54 -12.00 -1.66
N VAL A 190 17.07 -12.44 -0.51
CA VAL A 190 18.47 -12.21 -0.12
C VAL A 190 19.42 -12.88 -1.09
N SER A 191 19.21 -14.17 -1.40
CA SER A 191 20.07 -14.89 -2.36
C SER A 191 20.06 -14.21 -3.73
N TYR A 192 18.88 -13.82 -4.22
CA TYR A 192 18.74 -13.13 -5.51
C TYR A 192 19.45 -11.77 -5.53
N LEU A 193 19.35 -10.99 -4.44
CA LEU A 193 20.05 -9.72 -4.30
C LEU A 193 21.56 -9.89 -4.42
N ILE A 194 22.12 -10.85 -3.65
CA ILE A 194 23.55 -11.12 -3.61
C ILE A 194 24.05 -11.60 -4.98
N GLU A 195 23.34 -12.54 -5.61
CA GLU A 195 23.79 -13.19 -6.84
C GLU A 195 23.65 -12.32 -8.10
N LYS A 196 22.59 -11.51 -8.20
CA LYS A 196 22.22 -10.86 -9.47
C LYS A 196 22.15 -9.34 -9.45
N ARG A 197 21.87 -8.74 -8.30
CA ARG A 197 21.57 -7.30 -8.22
C ARG A 197 22.71 -6.49 -7.61
N MET A 198 23.45 -7.02 -6.64
CA MET A 198 24.56 -6.29 -6.02
C MET A 198 25.69 -5.98 -7.00
N ASP A 199 25.92 -6.83 -8.01
CA ASP A 199 26.93 -6.56 -9.04
C ASP A 199 26.58 -5.39 -9.95
N ALA A 200 25.31 -5.03 -10.07
CA ALA A 200 24.87 -3.84 -10.81
C ALA A 200 25.22 -2.52 -10.09
N PHE A 201 25.46 -2.54 -8.78
CA PHE A 201 25.81 -1.37 -7.95
C PHE A 201 27.32 -1.27 -7.63
N LYS A 202 28.15 -2.20 -8.12
CA LYS A 202 29.61 -2.20 -7.93
C LYS A 202 30.38 -1.45 -9.05
N LYS A 203 29.67 -0.89 -10.04
CA LYS A 203 30.24 -0.01 -11.07
C LYS A 203 30.03 1.45 -10.69
#